data_AF-A0A3D0GZI1-F1
#
_entry.id   AF-A0A3D0GZI1-F1
#
_cell.length_a   1.000
_cell.length_b   1.000
_cell.length_c   1.000
_cell.angle_alpha   90.00
_cell.angle_beta   90.00
_cell.angle_gamma   90.00
#
_symmetry.space_group_name_H-M   'P 1'
#
loop_
_entity.id
_entity.type
_entity.pdbx_description
1 polymer ?
#
loop_
_entity_poly.entity_id
_entity_poly.type
_entity_poly.pdbx_seq_one_letter_code
_entity_poly.pdbx_strand_id
1 'polypeptide(L)'
;MPSGYGSILIMGFFDIVIMDGLDHHIFMGMALEEAEAAYQAQEVPVGAVLVDVQGNVLARAHNAPITHSDPTAHAEILVLRKAAKALQNYR
;
A
#
# COMPACT_ATOMS: atom_id res chain seq x y z
N MET A 1 27.58 -2.08 -0.19
CA MET A 1 26.51 -3.10 -0.17
C MET A 1 25.81 -3.01 1.17
N PRO A 2 24.64 -2.38 1.29
CA PRO A 2 23.75 -2.62 2.42
C PRO A 2 22.61 -3.53 1.96
N SER A 3 22.61 -4.76 2.45
CA SER A 3 21.49 -5.69 2.40
C SER A 3 20.46 -5.25 3.44
N GLY A 4 19.52 -4.39 3.04
CA GLY A 4 18.34 -4.06 3.82
C GLY A 4 17.12 -4.63 3.12
N TYR A 5 16.70 -5.83 3.52
CA TYR A 5 15.40 -6.36 3.09
C TYR A 5 14.32 -5.45 3.68
N GLY A 6 13.68 -4.65 2.81
CA GLY A 6 12.56 -3.80 3.18
C GLY A 6 11.42 -4.66 3.71
N SER A 7 10.99 -4.41 4.94
CA SER A 7 9.81 -5.04 5.53
C SER A 7 8.58 -4.59 4.75
N ILE A 8 7.84 -5.55 4.19
CA ILE A 8 6.68 -5.31 3.33
C ILE A 8 5.42 -5.28 4.22
N LEU A 9 4.77 -4.12 4.36
CA LEU A 9 3.48 -3.96 5.02
C LEU A 9 2.36 -4.00 3.97
N ILE A 10 1.61 -5.10 3.93
CA ILE A 10 0.42 -5.28 3.09
C ILE A 10 -0.81 -5.18 3.99
N MET A 11 -1.61 -4.13 3.86
CA MET A 11 -2.86 -4.00 4.60
C MET A 11 -4.02 -4.45 3.73
N GLY A 12 -4.38 -5.73 3.86
CA GLY A 12 -5.50 -6.36 3.17
C GLY A 12 -6.37 -7.15 4.13
N PHE A 13 -7.45 -6.53 4.61
CA PHE A 13 -8.64 -7.06 5.32
C PHE A 13 -8.50 -8.07 6.49
N PHE A 14 -7.38 -8.76 6.69
CA PHE A 14 -7.02 -9.58 7.85
C PHE A 14 -5.49 -9.68 7.89
N ASP A 15 -4.82 -8.80 8.65
CA ASP A 15 -3.60 -9.11 9.41
C ASP A 15 -2.97 -7.80 9.93
N ILE A 16 -3.11 -7.61 11.23
CA ILE A 16 -2.44 -6.56 12.01
C ILE A 16 -1.00 -7.03 12.26
N VAL A 17 -0.02 -6.44 11.58
CA VAL A 17 1.39 -6.55 11.97
C VAL A 17 1.77 -5.29 12.74
N ILE A 18 1.85 -5.41 14.07
CA ILE A 18 2.33 -4.36 14.99
C ILE A 18 3.84 -4.20 14.79
N MET A 19 4.30 -3.06 14.23
CA MET A 19 5.68 -2.61 14.44
C MET A 19 5.67 -1.56 15.54
N ASP A 20 6.24 -1.90 16.71
CA ASP A 20 6.30 -1.00 17.86
C ASP A 20 7.06 0.30 17.51
N GLY A 21 6.42 1.46 17.72
CA GLY A 21 7.06 2.78 17.69
C GLY A 21 6.78 3.67 16.47
N LEU A 22 6.05 3.20 15.47
CA LEU A 22 5.58 4.02 14.34
C LEU A 22 4.12 4.46 14.56
N ASP A 23 3.82 5.73 14.29
CA ASP A 23 2.50 6.31 14.55
C ASP A 23 1.48 5.83 13.52
N HIS A 24 0.93 4.63 13.74
CA HIS A 24 0.03 3.93 12.81
C HIS A 24 -1.20 4.76 12.40
N HIS A 25 -1.63 5.70 13.23
CA HIS A 25 -2.75 6.58 12.93
C HIS A 25 -2.52 7.41 11.67
N ILE A 26 -1.29 7.88 11.44
CA ILE A 26 -0.95 8.67 10.26
C ILE A 26 -1.08 7.83 8.99
N PHE A 27 -0.54 6.61 9.00
CA PHE A 27 -0.60 5.72 7.85
C PHE A 27 -2.01 5.19 7.58
N MET A 28 -2.78 4.95 8.64
CA MET A 28 -4.20 4.59 8.51
C MET A 28 -5.01 5.74 7.88
N GLY A 29 -4.74 7.00 8.28
CA GLY A 29 -5.35 8.16 7.64
C GLY A 29 -5.08 8.21 6.14
N MET A 30 -3.83 7.98 5.73
CA MET A 30 -3.45 7.92 4.31
C MET A 30 -4.12 6.74 3.56
N ALA A 31 -4.29 5.59 4.19
CA ALA A 31 -4.99 4.46 3.58
C ALA A 31 -6.49 4.76 3.39
N LEU A 32 -7.11 5.48 4.32
CA LEU A 32 -8.49 5.94 4.19
C LEU A 32 -8.66 6.99 3.08
N GLU A 33 -7.69 7.89 2.89
CA GLU A 33 -7.67 8.82 1.74
C GLU A 33 -7.68 8.07 0.40
N GLU A 34 -6.90 7.00 0.29
CA GLU A 34 -6.89 6.14 -0.91
C GLU A 34 -8.21 5.36 -1.05
N ALA A 35 -8.78 4.85 0.04
CA ALA A 35 -10.10 4.19 0.00
C ALA A 35 -11.22 5.14 -0.47
N GLU A 36 -11.18 6.41 -0.05
CA GLU A 36 -12.07 7.45 -0.53
C GLU A 36 -11.84 7.72 -2.04
N ALA A 37 -10.58 7.74 -2.50
CA ALA A 37 -10.28 7.87 -3.92
C ALA A 37 -10.87 6.72 -4.76
N ALA A 38 -10.77 5.47 -4.28
CA ALA A 38 -11.44 4.32 -4.91
C ALA A 38 -12.97 4.50 -4.93
N TYR A 39 -13.56 4.95 -3.83
CA TYR A 39 -15.00 5.22 -3.77
C TYR A 39 -15.43 6.24 -4.83
N GLN A 40 -14.70 7.35 -4.97
CA GLN A 40 -14.96 8.37 -5.98
C GLN A 40 -14.76 7.85 -7.42
N ALA A 41 -13.86 6.87 -7.60
CA ALA A 41 -13.66 6.16 -8.86
C ALA A 41 -14.71 5.06 -9.14
N GLN A 42 -15.73 4.90 -8.28
CA GLN A 42 -16.73 3.84 -8.35
C GLN A 42 -16.14 2.42 -8.24
N GLU A 43 -15.00 2.30 -7.57
CA GLU A 43 -14.33 1.04 -7.24
C GLU A 43 -14.72 0.59 -5.82
N VAL A 44 -14.33 -0.63 -5.46
CA VAL A 44 -14.45 -1.09 -4.06
C VAL A 44 -13.53 -0.24 -3.17
N PRO A 45 -14.04 0.38 -2.08
CA PRO A 45 -13.30 1.38 -1.31
C PRO A 45 -12.25 0.72 -0.40
N VAL A 46 -11.11 0.38 -0.98
CA VAL A 46 -9.95 -0.19 -0.29
C VAL A 46 -8.71 0.60 -0.68
N GLY A 47 -7.96 1.03 0.32
CA GLY A 47 -6.69 1.74 0.17
C GLY A 47 -5.57 1.02 0.91
N ALA A 48 -4.35 1.15 0.41
CA ALA A 48 -3.16 0.53 0.94
C ALA A 48 -1.98 1.51 0.87
N VAL A 49 -1.16 1.50 1.92
CA VAL A 49 0.05 2.32 2.05
C VAL A 49 1.19 1.40 2.44
N LEU A 50 2.30 1.49 1.71
CA LEU A 50 3.53 0.79 2.04
C LEU A 50 4.53 1.77 2.62
N VAL A 51 5.08 1.42 3.77
CA VAL A 51 6.09 2.19 4.49
C VAL A 51 7.36 1.37 4.69
N ASP A 52 8.51 2.03 4.70
CA ASP A 52 9.77 1.39 5.10
C ASP A 52 9.94 1.36 6.64
N VAL A 53 11.00 0.71 7.10
CA VAL A 53 11.32 0.59 8.53
C VAL A 53 11.73 1.92 9.17
N GLN A 54 12.01 2.95 8.37
CA GLN A 54 12.29 4.31 8.82
C GLN A 54 11.02 5.17 8.89
N GLY A 55 9.86 4.63 8.48
CA GLY A 55 8.57 5.33 8.46
C GLY A 55 8.34 6.16 7.20
N ASN A 56 9.16 6.03 6.15
CA ASN A 56 8.93 6.71 4.90
C ASN A 56 7.87 5.97 4.09
N VAL A 57 6.91 6.71 3.53
CA VAL A 57 5.92 6.16 2.61
C VAL A 57 6.58 5.87 1.26
N LEU A 58 6.70 4.59 0.93
CA LEU A 58 7.26 4.11 -0.33
C LEU A 58 6.24 4.18 -1.47
N ALA A 59 4.99 3.84 -1.18
CA ALA A 59 3.89 3.90 -2.14
C ALA A 59 2.53 3.94 -1.44
N ARG A 60 1.54 4.42 -2.18
CA ARG A 60 0.12 4.35 -1.82
C ARG A 60 -0.72 3.98 -3.05
N ALA A 61 -1.79 3.23 -2.84
CA ALA A 61 -2.70 2.83 -3.90
C ALA A 61 -4.08 2.49 -3.35
N HIS A 62 -5.07 2.50 -4.24
CA HIS A 62 -6.42 2.04 -3.99
C HIS A 62 -6.81 0.97 -5.00
N ASN A 63 -7.87 0.24 -4.69
CA ASN A 63 -8.46 -0.73 -5.62
C ASN A 63 -8.83 -0.03 -6.94
N ALA A 64 -8.33 -0.57 -8.06
CA ALA A 64 -8.66 -0.09 -9.39
C ALA A 64 -8.94 -1.22 -10.41
N PRO A 65 -9.66 -2.30 -10.04
CA PRO A 65 -9.92 -3.42 -10.96
C PRO A 65 -10.78 -3.03 -12.17
N ILE A 66 -11.77 -2.15 -12.01
CA ILE A 66 -12.62 -1.69 -13.12
C ILE A 66 -11.80 -0.77 -14.04
N THR A 67 -11.10 0.19 -13.44
CA THR A 67 -10.29 1.22 -14.11
C THR A 67 -9.17 0.60 -14.94
N HIS A 68 -8.49 -0.42 -14.41
CA HIS A 68 -7.42 -1.12 -15.11
C HIS A 68 -7.89 -2.31 -15.94
N SER A 69 -9.18 -2.67 -15.87
CA SER A 69 -9.70 -3.93 -16.45
C SER A 69 -8.85 -5.14 -16.05
N ASP A 70 -8.33 -5.11 -14.82
CA ASP A 70 -7.43 -6.10 -14.24
C ASP A 70 -8.03 -6.57 -12.92
N PRO A 71 -8.60 -7.78 -12.84
CA PRO A 71 -9.18 -8.28 -11.59
C PRO A 71 -8.16 -8.44 -10.46
N THR A 72 -6.85 -8.34 -10.75
CA THR A 72 -5.78 -8.39 -9.75
C THR A 72 -5.33 -7.00 -9.27
N ALA A 73 -5.88 -5.91 -9.82
CA ALA A 73 -5.53 -4.53 -9.46
C ALA A 73 -6.14 -4.09 -8.12
N HIS A 74 -5.93 -4.93 -7.11
CA HIS A 74 -6.22 -4.64 -5.71
C HIS A 74 -5.22 -3.63 -5.13
N ALA A 75 -5.63 -2.88 -4.11
CA ALA A 75 -4.81 -1.86 -3.46
C ALA A 75 -3.46 -2.44 -2.99
N GLU A 76 -3.47 -3.64 -2.40
CA GLU A 76 -2.29 -4.38 -1.94
C GLU A 76 -1.33 -4.69 -3.09
N ILE A 77 -1.86 -5.18 -4.20
CA ILE A 77 -1.05 -5.55 -5.37
C ILE A 77 -0.49 -4.29 -6.03
N LEU A 78 -1.30 -3.25 -6.16
CA LEU A 78 -0.89 -1.99 -6.78
C LEU A 78 0.15 -1.25 -5.94
N VAL A 79 0.03 -1.24 -4.61
CA VAL A 79 1.01 -0.59 -3.73
C VAL A 79 2.37 -1.30 -3.82
N LEU A 80 2.38 -2.63 -3.87
CA LEU A 80 3.60 -3.42 -4.08
C LEU A 80 4.21 -3.17 -5.45
N ARG A 81 3.41 -3.22 -6.52
CA ARG A 81 3.88 -2.95 -7.89
C ARG A 81 4.47 -1.54 -8.00
N LYS A 82 3.82 -0.52 -7.41
CA LYS A 82 4.32 0.86 -7.37
C LYS A 82 5.62 0.97 -6.59
N ALA A 83 5.70 0.37 -5.40
CA ALA A 83 6.90 0.40 -4.58
C ALA A 83 8.09 -0.33 -5.22
N ALA A 84 7.87 -1.52 -5.77
CA ALA A 84 8.89 -2.28 -6.50
C ALA A 84 9.45 -1.46 -7.68
N LYS A 85 8.57 -0.76 -8.41
CA LYS A 85 8.98 0.13 -9.51
C LYS A 85 9.79 1.33 -9.00
N ALA A 86 9.37 1.96 -7.90
CA ALA A 86 10.05 3.11 -7.30
C ALA A 86 11.43 2.74 -6.75
N LEU A 87 11.55 1.57 -6.13
CA LEU A 87 12.80 1.04 -5.57
C LEU A 87 13.71 0.39 -6.63
N GLN A 88 13.24 0.29 -7.88
CA GLN A 88 13.85 -0.52 -8.94
C GLN A 88 14.23 -1.94 -8.48
N ASN A 89 13.42 -2.48 -7.56
CA ASN A 89 13.71 -3.74 -6.91
C ASN A 89 12.61 -4.75 -7.25
N TYR A 90 13.00 -5.80 -7.96
CA TYR A 90 12.13 -6.91 -8.36
C TYR A 90 12.38 -8.17 -7.51
N ARG A 91 13.24 -8.07 -6.48
CA ARG A 91 13.76 -9.18 -5.67
C ARG A 91 13.69 -8.91 -4.17
#